data_AF-A0A1E4RLZ7-F1
#
_entry.id   AF-A0A1E4RLZ7-F1
#
_cell.length_a   1.000
_cell.length_b   1.000
_cell.length_c   1.000
_cell.angle_alpha   90.00
_cell.angle_beta   90.00
_cell.angle_gamma   90.00
#
_symmetry.space_group_name_H-M   'P 1'
#
loop_
_entity.id
_entity.type
_entity.pdbx_description
1 polymer ?
#
loop_
_entity_poly.entity_id
_entity_poly.type
_entity_poly.pdbx_seq_one_letter_code
_entity_poly.pdbx_strand_id
1 'polypeptide(L)'
;MAHTLKPDPAFQRFNRAKEVQGHYFRFTTRSALFNVLMMGIVPVGLTYWAYAENAKLNFHRKFRSTKIFDDDEYVPRDKDL
;
A
#
# COMPACT_ATOMS: atom_id res chain seq x y z
N MET A 1 -17.65 11.20 28.91
CA MET A 1 -16.50 11.94 28.31
C MET A 1 -16.08 12.97 29.35
N ALA A 2 -14.80 13.03 29.71
CA ALA A 2 -14.33 13.95 30.74
C ALA A 2 -14.69 15.40 30.35
N HIS A 3 -15.32 16.16 31.25
CA HIS A 3 -15.74 17.56 31.06
C HIS A 3 -14.55 18.56 30.99
N THR A 4 -13.35 18.07 30.68
CA THR A 4 -12.10 18.83 30.66
C THR A 4 -11.85 19.54 29.33
N LEU A 5 -12.48 19.09 28.24
CA LEU A 5 -12.36 19.71 26.93
C LEU A 5 -13.48 20.74 26.71
N LYS A 6 -13.10 22.02 26.62
CA LYS A 6 -14.02 23.07 26.17
C LYS A 6 -14.23 22.92 24.65
N PRO A 7 -15.48 22.84 24.17
CA PRO A 7 -15.74 22.74 22.75
C PRO A 7 -15.37 24.05 22.06
N ASP A 8 -14.45 23.99 21.11
CA ASP A 8 -14.17 25.09 20.19
C ASP A 8 -15.15 25.03 19.01
N PRO A 9 -16.05 26.03 18.85
CA PRO A 9 -17.00 26.06 17.73
C PRO A 9 -16.33 26.09 16.36
N ALA A 10 -15.13 26.70 16.24
CA ALA A 10 -14.42 26.76 14.97
C ALA A 10 -13.89 25.37 14.58
N PHE A 11 -13.26 24.68 15.53
CA PHE A 11 -12.80 23.30 15.33
C PHE A 11 -13.93 22.34 14.99
N GLN A 12 -15.08 22.46 15.65
CA GLN A 12 -16.25 21.63 15.34
C GLN A 12 -16.79 21.87 13.93
N ARG A 13 -16.82 23.13 13.47
CA ARG A 13 -17.22 23.46 12.09
C ARG A 13 -16.25 22.88 11.06
N PHE A 14 -14.94 22.97 11.32
CA PHE A 14 -13.92 22.37 10.46
C PHE A 14 -14.08 20.85 10.37
N ASN A 15 -14.23 20.17 11.51
CA ASN A 15 -14.41 18.72 11.55
C ASN A 15 -15.67 18.30 10.81
N ARG A 16 -16.79 19.00 11.04
CA ARG A 16 -18.03 18.74 10.31
C ARG A 16 -17.83 18.94 8.80
N ALA A 17 -17.16 20.01 8.38
CA ALA A 17 -16.88 20.27 6.96
C ALA A 17 -15.99 19.18 6.34
N LYS A 18 -15.04 18.63 7.10
CA LYS A 18 -14.19 17.50 6.67
C LYS A 18 -14.98 16.21 6.52
N GLU A 19 -15.85 15.89 7.48
CA GLU A 19 -16.70 14.70 7.45
C GLU A 19 -17.64 14.71 6.23
N VAL A 20 -18.22 15.87 5.91
CA VAL A 20 -19.17 16.01 4.79
C VAL A 20 -18.51 16.38 3.46
N GLN A 21 -17.18 16.43 3.39
CA GLN A 21 -16.45 16.92 2.22
C GLN A 21 -16.83 16.17 0.93
N GLY A 22 -17.14 14.87 1.03
CA GLY A 22 -17.56 14.04 -0.11
C GLY A 22 -18.92 14.44 -0.70
N HIS A 23 -19.85 14.97 0.11
CA HIS A 23 -21.19 15.35 -0.37
C HIS A 23 -21.17 16.54 -1.34
N TYR A 24 -20.14 17.38 -1.24
CA TYR A 24 -19.97 18.56 -2.07
C TYR A 24 -18.97 18.35 -3.22
N PHE A 25 -18.50 17.12 -3.41
CA PHE A 25 -17.55 16.80 -4.47
C PHE A 25 -18.20 16.96 -5.86
N ARG A 26 -17.45 17.55 -6.80
CA ARG A 26 -17.84 17.66 -8.21
C ARG A 26 -16.67 17.25 -9.09
N PHE A 27 -16.96 16.46 -10.11
CA PHE A 27 -15.97 16.11 -11.13
C PHE A 27 -15.64 17.32 -12.00
N THR A 28 -14.50 17.93 -11.69
CA THR A 28 -13.82 18.92 -12.53
C THR A 28 -12.72 18.23 -13.32
N THR A 29 -12.25 18.87 -14.41
CA THR A 29 -11.12 18.38 -15.21
C THR A 29 -9.89 18.08 -14.35
N ARG A 30 -9.56 18.96 -13.40
CA ARG A 30 -8.45 18.76 -12.46
C ARG A 30 -8.65 17.51 -11.57
N SER A 31 -9.84 17.31 -11.02
CA SER A 31 -10.12 16.13 -10.20
C SER A 31 -10.14 14.84 -11.01
N ALA A 32 -10.62 14.88 -12.25
CA ALA A 32 -10.62 13.73 -13.14
C ALA A 32 -9.19 13.30 -13.48
N LEU A 33 -8.32 14.25 -13.84
CA LEU A 33 -6.90 13.98 -14.09
C LEU A 33 -6.20 13.41 -12.86
N PHE A 34 -6.46 13.97 -11.68
CA PHE A 34 -5.91 13.45 -10.43
C PHE A 34 -6.35 12.00 -10.17
N ASN A 35 -7.64 11.70 -10.34
CA ASN A 35 -8.16 10.35 -10.15
C ASN A 35 -7.59 9.36 -11.15
N VAL A 36 -7.49 9.72 -12.44
CA VAL A 36 -6.89 8.85 -13.46
C VAL A 36 -5.44 8.53 -13.11
N LEU A 37 -4.68 9.52 -12.65
CA LEU A 37 -3.28 9.31 -12.28
C LEU A 37 -3.17 8.44 -11.02
N MET A 38 -3.84 8.82 -9.94
CA MET A 38 -3.65 8.18 -8.62
C MET A 38 -4.36 6.84 -8.48
N MET A 39 -5.52 6.66 -9.13
CA MET A 39 -6.28 5.41 -9.05
C MET A 39 -6.05 4.50 -10.26
N GLY A 40 -5.59 5.04 -11.39
CA GLY A 40 -5.33 4.27 -12.61
C GLY A 40 -3.85 4.03 -12.83
N ILE A 41 -3.13 5.07 -13.23
CA ILE A 41 -1.73 4.97 -13.70
C ILE A 41 -0.81 4.44 -12.60
N VAL A 42 -0.90 4.98 -11.38
CA VAL A 42 0.00 4.59 -10.28
C VAL A 42 -0.18 3.12 -9.89
N PRO A 43 -1.39 2.60 -9.60
CA PRO A 43 -1.57 1.19 -9.25
C PRO A 43 -1.19 0.24 -10.39
N VAL A 44 -1.55 0.56 -11.63
CA VAL A 44 -1.19 -0.27 -12.80
C VAL A 44 0.31 -0.30 -13.00
N GLY A 45 0.99 0.85 -12.92
CA GLY A 45 2.44 0.96 -13.05
C GLY A 45 3.18 0.19 -11.96
N LEU A 46 2.77 0.36 -10.69
CA LEU A 46 3.33 -0.38 -9.57
C LEU A 46 3.12 -1.89 -9.72
N THR A 47 1.93 -2.30 -10.15
CA THR A 47 1.61 -3.72 -10.34
C THR A 47 2.46 -4.30 -11.47
N TYR A 48 2.54 -3.63 -12.62
CA TYR A 48 3.37 -4.05 -13.74
C TYR A 48 4.85 -4.19 -13.33
N TRP A 49 5.39 -3.19 -12.63
CA TRP A 49 6.75 -3.22 -12.13
C TRP A 49 6.96 -4.35 -11.12
N ALA A 50 6.03 -4.51 -10.17
CA ALA A 50 6.08 -5.59 -9.17
C ALA A 50 6.04 -6.97 -9.83
N TYR A 51 5.24 -7.18 -10.89
CA TYR A 51 5.26 -8.45 -11.64
C TYR A 51 6.55 -8.64 -12.43
N ALA A 52 7.11 -7.57 -13.01
CA ALA A 52 8.38 -7.64 -13.72
C ALA A 52 9.58 -7.89 -12.79
N GLU A 53 9.50 -7.46 -11.53
CA GLU A 53 10.54 -7.68 -10.50
C GLU A 53 10.26 -8.86 -9.58
N ASN A 54 9.04 -9.40 -9.59
CA ASN A 54 8.69 -10.59 -8.82
C ASN A 54 9.62 -11.73 -9.22
N ALA A 55 10.22 -12.34 -8.19
CA ALA A 55 11.28 -13.35 -8.27
C ALA A 55 12.69 -12.90 -8.74
N LYS A 56 12.91 -11.64 -9.13
CA LYS A 56 14.28 -11.15 -9.42
C LYS A 56 15.11 -10.91 -8.16
N LEU A 57 14.46 -10.46 -7.08
CA LEU A 57 15.12 -10.16 -5.81
C LEU A 57 14.76 -11.21 -4.77
N ASN A 58 15.47 -12.35 -4.79
CA ASN A 58 15.35 -13.36 -3.75
C ASN A 58 16.21 -12.96 -2.53
N PHE A 59 15.63 -12.19 -1.61
CA PHE A 59 16.32 -11.80 -0.37
C PHE A 59 16.50 -12.98 0.62
N HIS A 60 15.87 -14.12 0.35
CA HIS A 60 15.84 -15.27 1.27
C HIS A 60 17.16 -16.06 1.35
N ARG A 61 18.21 -15.70 0.57
CA ARG A 61 19.53 -16.37 0.62
C ARG A 61 20.74 -15.44 0.53
N LYS A 62 20.59 -14.11 0.56
CA LYS A 62 21.72 -13.17 0.39
C LYS A 62 22.85 -13.33 1.43
N PHE A 63 22.58 -13.93 2.59
CA PHE A 63 23.57 -14.13 3.66
C PHE A 63 23.89 -15.59 3.98
N ARG A 64 23.38 -16.57 3.21
CA ARG A 64 23.68 -17.98 3.43
C ARG A 64 24.52 -18.51 2.28
N SER A 65 25.83 -18.31 2.39
CA SER A 65 26.83 -18.75 1.40
C SER A 65 27.37 -20.16 1.66
N THR A 66 26.95 -20.83 2.74
CA THR A 66 27.44 -22.15 3.12
C THR A 66 26.31 -23.17 3.26
N LYS A 67 26.57 -24.41 2.79
CA LYS A 67 25.73 -25.58 3.07
C LYS A 67 25.73 -25.79 4.59
N ILE A 68 24.57 -26.08 5.18
CA ILE A 68 24.46 -26.44 6.61
C ILE A 68 24.64 -27.94 6.83
N PHE A 69 24.42 -28.72 5.78
CA PHE A 69 24.60 -30.16 5.79
C PHE A 69 25.65 -30.49 4.73
N ASP A 70 26.73 -31.12 5.15
CA ASP A 70 27.84 -31.56 4.29
C ASP A 70 27.49 -32.82 3.48
N ASP A 71 26.34 -33.45 3.73
CA ASP A 71 25.91 -34.66 3.03
C ASP A 71 24.85 -34.36 1.97
N ASP A 72 25.18 -34.76 0.74
CA ASP A 72 24.38 -34.61 -0.47
C ASP A 72 23.13 -35.51 -0.45
N GLU A 73 21.96 -34.94 -0.16
CA GLU A 73 20.70 -35.23 -0.89
C GLU A 73 19.61 -34.23 -0.48
N TYR A 74 19.42 -33.19 -1.29
CA TYR A 74 18.27 -32.30 -1.13
C TYR A 74 17.05 -32.92 -1.82
N VAL A 75 16.13 -33.49 -1.04
CA VAL A 75 14.80 -33.94 -1.53
C VAL A 75 13.82 -32.76 -1.46
N PRO A 76 13.29 -32.27 -2.60
CA PRO A 76 12.26 -31.22 -2.60
C PRO A 76 10.99 -31.72 -1.91
N ARG A 77 10.30 -30.85 -1.14
CA ARG A 77 8.98 -31.17 -0.57
C ARG A 77 7.89 -30.79 -1.58
N ASP A 78 6.89 -31.65 -1.75
CA ASP A 78 5.76 -31.56 -2.71
C ASP A 78 4.95 -30.24 -2.68
N LYS A 79 5.15 -29.39 -1.67
CA LYS A 79 4.43 -28.12 -1.51
C LYS A 79 5.00 -26.96 -2.35
N ASP A 80 6.13 -27.19 -3.04
CA ASP A 80 6.82 -26.17 -3.85
C ASP A 80 6.62 -26.39 -5.37
N LEU A 81 5.66 -27.24 -5.78
CA LEU A 81 5.17 -27.42 -7.17
C LEU A 81 3.84 -26.70 -7.41
#